data_AF-A0A382XCG6-F1
#
_entry.id   AF-A0A382XCG6-F1
#
_cell.length_a   1.000
_cell.length_b   1.000
_cell.length_c   1.000
_cell.angle_alpha   90.00
_cell.angle_beta   90.00
_cell.angle_gamma   90.00
#
_symmetry.space_group_name_H-M   'P 1'
#
loop_
_entity.id
_entity.type
_entity.pdbx_description
1 polymer ?
#
loop_
_entity_poly.entity_id
_entity_poly.type
_entity_poly.pdbx_seq_one_letter_code
_entity_poly.pdbx_strand_id
1 'polypeptide(L)'
;MDGIHDLGGMEGFGSLPIEKNEPVFHADWEGRVMAMRVLMGFWRKWNIDVGRHSVESLPPADYLGFSYYEKWLASLVNLMVGAGLVTVEEIKNGHAAPASKWSTPAIDAAGVKEFLPLGKRYNREVENPPRFNLGDHVQALTHMHSDHHRLPRYIRGHFGEI
;
A
#
# COMPACT_ATOMS: atom_id res chain seq x y z
N MET A 1 -5.99 1.77 -12.53
CA MET A 1 -5.57 0.38 -12.80
C MET A 1 -6.75 -0.55 -12.59
N ASP A 2 -7.17 -1.25 -13.65
CA ASP A 2 -8.20 -2.29 -13.57
C ASP A 2 -7.57 -3.64 -13.19
N GLY A 3 -6.98 -3.68 -11.99
CA GLY A 3 -6.31 -4.86 -11.45
C GLY A 3 -7.23 -5.73 -10.59
N ILE A 4 -6.73 -6.91 -10.21
CA ILE A 4 -7.49 -7.86 -9.38
C ILE A 4 -7.76 -7.34 -7.96
N HIS A 5 -7.02 -6.34 -7.49
CA HIS A 5 -7.22 -5.76 -6.17
C HIS A 5 -8.56 -5.04 -6.00
N ASP A 6 -9.19 -4.62 -7.10
CA ASP A 6 -10.49 -3.96 -7.11
C ASP A 6 -11.61 -4.99 -7.18
N LEU A 7 -11.88 -5.63 -6.04
CA LEU A 7 -12.78 -6.80 -5.93
C LEU A 7 -14.26 -6.45 -5.78
N GLY A 8 -14.61 -5.16 -5.68
CA GLY A 8 -15.99 -4.73 -5.43
C GLY A 8 -16.96 -5.24 -6.49
N GLY A 9 -17.99 -5.97 -6.06
CA GLY A 9 -19.02 -6.53 -6.94
C GLY A 9 -18.64 -7.82 -7.66
N MET A 10 -17.46 -8.39 -7.40
CA MET A 10 -17.06 -9.68 -7.97
C MET A 10 -17.65 -10.86 -7.18
N GLU A 11 -18.14 -11.87 -7.90
CA GLU A 11 -18.65 -13.12 -7.33
C GLU A 11 -17.58 -14.24 -7.35
N GLY A 12 -17.84 -15.34 -6.65
CA GLY A 12 -17.01 -16.56 -6.74
C GLY A 12 -15.93 -16.72 -5.66
N PHE A 13 -15.86 -15.84 -4.66
CA PHE A 13 -14.87 -15.94 -3.56
C PHE A 13 -15.27 -16.87 -2.42
N GLY A 14 -16.49 -17.43 -2.45
CA GLY A 14 -17.01 -18.27 -1.38
C GLY A 14 -17.38 -17.48 -0.12
N SER A 15 -17.53 -18.18 1.00
CA SER A 15 -17.87 -17.59 2.29
C SER A 15 -16.67 -16.95 2.97
N LEU A 16 -16.90 -15.90 3.76
CA LEU A 16 -15.86 -15.25 4.56
C LEU A 16 -15.41 -16.20 5.70
N PRO A 17 -14.13 -16.60 5.75
CA PRO A 17 -13.60 -17.30 6.92
C PRO A 17 -13.41 -16.30 8.05
N ILE A 18 -14.14 -16.45 9.14
CA ILE A 18 -14.02 -15.61 10.35
C ILE A 18 -13.37 -16.44 11.45
N GLU A 19 -12.15 -16.07 11.84
CA GLU A 19 -11.43 -16.74 12.92
C GLU A 19 -11.87 -16.19 14.29
N LYS A 20 -12.21 -17.08 15.22
CA LYS A 20 -12.53 -16.70 16.59
C LYS A 20 -11.23 -16.50 17.38
N ASN A 21 -11.08 -15.35 18.03
CA ASN A 21 -9.88 -14.97 18.78
C ASN A 21 -8.62 -14.88 17.91
N GLU A 22 -8.77 -14.39 16.67
CA GLU A 22 -7.65 -14.15 15.76
C GLU A 22 -6.53 -13.35 16.44
N PRO A 23 -5.27 -13.81 16.41
CA PRO A 23 -4.15 -13.07 16.96
C PRO A 23 -3.85 -11.84 16.10
N VAL A 24 -3.13 -10.86 16.67
CA VAL A 24 -2.69 -9.68 15.89
C VAL A 24 -1.74 -10.09 14.75
N PHE A 25 -0.92 -11.11 14.99
CA PHE A 25 -0.02 -11.72 14.01
C PHE A 25 -0.12 -13.24 14.17
N HIS A 26 -0.35 -13.97 13.08
CA HIS A 26 -0.36 -15.43 13.04
C HIS A 26 1.06 -16.01 13.15
N ALA A 27 2.08 -15.23 12.78
CA ALA A 27 3.48 -15.61 12.90
C ALA A 27 4.39 -14.40 13.18
N ASP A 28 5.52 -14.64 13.86
CA ASP A 28 6.48 -13.60 14.24
C ASP A 28 6.98 -12.74 13.07
N TRP A 29 7.06 -13.31 11.87
CA TRP A 29 7.55 -12.61 10.68
C TRP A 29 6.56 -11.53 10.21
N GLU A 30 5.27 -11.67 10.47
CA GLU A 30 4.24 -10.72 10.05
C GLU A 30 4.42 -9.37 10.75
N GLY A 31 4.70 -9.40 12.05
CA GLY A 31 5.06 -8.21 12.83
C GLY A 31 6.34 -7.54 12.33
N ARG A 32 7.32 -8.33 11.86
CA ARG A 32 8.54 -7.78 11.24
C ARG A 32 8.24 -7.10 9.92
N VAL A 33 7.40 -7.69 9.07
CA VAL A 33 6.99 -7.09 7.79
C VAL A 33 6.22 -5.78 8.01
N MET A 34 5.29 -5.76 8.96
CA MET A 34 4.60 -4.54 9.37
C MET A 34 5.60 -3.46 9.78
N ALA A 35 6.51 -3.79 10.70
CA ALA A 35 7.53 -2.85 11.19
C ALA A 35 8.42 -2.35 10.05
N MET A 36 8.94 -3.23 9.19
CA MET A 36 9.75 -2.84 8.03
C MET A 36 8.98 -1.90 7.10
N ARG A 37 7.72 -2.20 6.78
CA ARG A 37 6.89 -1.35 5.91
C ARG A 37 6.73 0.07 6.46
N VAL A 38 6.50 0.19 7.77
CA VAL A 38 6.41 1.49 8.45
C VAL A 38 7.77 2.21 8.43
N LEU A 39 8.83 1.52 8.84
CA LEU A 39 10.17 2.09 8.96
C LEU A 39 10.70 2.59 7.62
N MET A 40 10.53 1.82 6.54
CA MET A 40 10.99 2.22 5.21
C MET A 40 10.33 3.52 4.71
N GLY A 41 9.18 3.90 5.27
CA GLY A 41 8.57 5.21 5.01
C GLY A 41 9.42 6.42 5.43
N PHE A 42 10.40 6.25 6.33
CA PHE A 42 11.30 7.32 6.77
C PHE A 42 12.48 7.57 5.83
N TRP A 43 12.72 6.70 4.84
CA TRP A 43 13.68 6.93 3.77
C TRP A 43 13.14 7.91 2.73
N ARG A 44 11.84 8.21 2.78
CA ARG A 44 11.12 9.19 1.92
C ARG A 44 11.33 8.95 0.42
N LYS A 45 11.63 7.70 0.04
CA LYS A 45 11.77 7.27 -1.36
C LYS A 45 10.43 7.08 -2.08
N TRP A 46 9.36 6.86 -1.31
CA TRP A 46 7.99 6.77 -1.81
C TRP A 46 6.98 7.23 -0.76
N ASN A 47 5.75 7.51 -1.18
CA ASN A 47 4.63 7.82 -0.32
C ASN A 47 3.68 6.62 -0.16
N ILE A 48 2.58 6.79 0.58
CA ILE A 48 1.63 5.69 0.81
C ILE A 48 0.93 5.24 -0.48
N ASP A 49 0.69 6.14 -1.42
CA ASP A 49 -0.05 5.86 -2.65
C ASP A 49 0.78 5.03 -3.62
N VAL A 50 2.07 5.35 -3.79
CA VAL A 50 3.04 4.49 -4.49
C VAL A 50 3.16 3.13 -3.78
N GLY A 51 3.09 3.12 -2.45
CA GLY A 51 3.04 1.90 -1.66
C GLY A 51 1.83 1.02 -2.00
N ARG A 52 0.63 1.60 -2.10
CA ARG A 52 -0.58 0.89 -2.52
C ARG A 52 -0.45 0.40 -3.96
N HIS A 53 -0.01 1.27 -4.85
CA HIS A 53 0.20 0.93 -6.25
C HIS A 53 1.14 -0.26 -6.46
N SER A 54 2.20 -0.37 -5.65
CA SER A 54 3.10 -1.52 -5.69
C SER A 54 2.41 -2.83 -5.30
N VAL A 55 1.48 -2.82 -4.32
CA VAL A 55 0.66 -3.99 -3.99
C VAL A 55 -0.34 -4.29 -5.10
N GLU A 56 -0.97 -3.26 -5.67
CA GLU A 56 -1.93 -3.37 -6.76
C GLU A 56 -1.28 -3.97 -8.03
N SER A 57 0.03 -3.80 -8.19
CA SER A 57 0.82 -4.26 -9.34
C SER A 57 1.35 -5.70 -9.20
N LEU A 58 1.05 -6.38 -8.08
CA LEU A 58 1.38 -7.80 -7.95
C LEU A 58 0.64 -8.62 -9.02
N PRO A 59 1.26 -9.69 -9.57
CA PRO A 59 0.56 -10.59 -10.48
C PRO A 59 -0.75 -11.10 -9.88
N PRO A 60 -1.85 -11.22 -10.65
CA PRO A 60 -3.15 -11.53 -10.07
C PRO A 60 -3.21 -12.83 -9.26
N ALA A 61 -2.52 -13.88 -9.72
CA ALA A 61 -2.42 -15.15 -9.01
C ALA A 61 -1.71 -14.99 -7.66
N ASP A 62 -0.62 -14.23 -7.62
CA ASP A 62 0.13 -13.94 -6.40
C ASP A 62 -0.70 -13.07 -5.44
N TYR A 63 -1.37 -12.02 -5.95
CA TYR A 63 -2.23 -11.18 -5.13
C TYR A 63 -3.36 -11.98 -4.45
N LEU A 64 -3.97 -12.94 -5.14
CA LEU A 64 -5.03 -13.77 -4.57
C LEU A 64 -4.50 -14.90 -3.70
N GLY A 65 -3.34 -15.47 -4.03
CA GLY A 65 -2.75 -16.61 -3.34
C GLY A 65 -1.97 -16.22 -2.07
N PHE A 66 -1.40 -15.01 -2.01
CA PHE A 66 -0.64 -14.55 -0.86
C PHE A 66 -1.53 -14.20 0.34
N SER A 67 -1.02 -14.47 1.53
CA SER A 67 -1.51 -13.89 2.77
C SER A 67 -1.36 -12.37 2.77
N TYR A 68 -2.00 -11.70 3.73
CA TYR A 68 -1.96 -10.24 3.80
C TYR A 68 -0.53 -9.69 3.93
N TYR A 69 0.28 -10.28 4.81
CA TYR A 69 1.65 -9.83 5.02
C TYR A 69 2.63 -10.33 3.95
N GLU A 70 2.33 -11.42 3.23
CA GLU A 70 3.09 -11.81 2.03
C GLU A 70 2.97 -10.75 0.93
N LYS A 71 1.76 -10.22 0.68
CA LYS A 71 1.56 -9.10 -0.27
C LYS A 71 2.38 -7.87 0.12
N TRP A 72 2.41 -7.55 1.42
CA TRP A 72 3.18 -6.43 1.94
C TRP A 72 4.68 -6.62 1.74
N LEU A 73 5.19 -7.81 2.01
CA LEU A 73 6.60 -8.17 1.84
C LEU A 73 7.01 -8.13 0.36
N ALA A 74 6.26 -8.79 -0.52
CA ALA A 74 6.54 -8.81 -1.96
C ALA A 74 6.54 -7.39 -2.55
N SER A 75 5.51 -6.59 -2.22
CA SER A 75 5.44 -5.19 -2.61
C SER A 75 6.60 -4.36 -2.05
N LEU A 76 7.00 -4.60 -0.79
CA LEU A 76 8.10 -3.87 -0.17
C LEU A 76 9.44 -4.18 -0.85
N VAL A 77 9.71 -5.44 -1.19
CA VAL A 77 10.89 -5.84 -1.96
C VAL A 77 10.95 -5.10 -3.28
N ASN A 78 9.84 -5.07 -4.04
CA ASN A 78 9.77 -4.33 -5.31
C ASN A 78 10.07 -2.84 -5.14
N LEU A 79 9.56 -2.21 -4.07
CA LEU A 79 9.83 -0.80 -3.77
C LEU A 79 11.28 -0.55 -3.41
N MET A 80 11.89 -1.41 -2.59
CA MET A 80 13.29 -1.28 -2.18
C MET A 80 14.24 -1.44 -3.36
N VAL A 81 13.98 -2.42 -4.24
CA VAL A 81 14.75 -2.63 -5.47
C VAL A 81 14.56 -1.45 -6.42
N GLY A 82 13.31 -1.04 -6.67
CA GLY A 82 13.01 0.10 -7.56
C GLY A 82 13.59 1.43 -7.08
N ALA A 83 13.73 1.61 -5.76
CA ALA A 83 14.37 2.79 -5.16
C ALA A 83 15.91 2.68 -5.06
N GLY A 84 16.50 1.56 -5.48
CA GLY A 84 17.94 1.29 -5.40
C GLY A 84 18.47 1.17 -3.98
N LEU A 85 17.64 0.79 -3.02
CA LEU A 85 18.04 0.58 -1.62
C LEU A 85 18.65 -0.80 -1.39
N VAL A 86 18.23 -1.78 -2.19
CA VAL A 86 18.74 -3.16 -2.22
C VAL A 86 18.74 -3.64 -3.67
N THR A 87 19.57 -4.63 -3.99
CA THR A 87 19.58 -5.32 -5.29
C THR A 87 18.80 -6.63 -5.24
N VAL A 88 18.44 -7.16 -6.40
CA VAL A 88 17.77 -8.47 -6.50
C VAL A 88 18.68 -9.58 -5.97
N GLU A 89 19.98 -9.51 -6.25
CA GLU A 89 21.00 -10.45 -5.80
C GLU A 89 21.14 -10.45 -4.28
N GLU A 90 21.11 -9.29 -3.63
CA GLU A 90 21.14 -9.21 -2.16
C GLU A 90 19.91 -9.84 -1.52
N ILE A 91 18.73 -9.67 -2.12
CA ILE A 91 17.50 -10.32 -1.65
C ILE A 91 17.59 -11.84 -1.82
N LYS A 92 18.06 -12.32 -2.97
CA LYS A 92 18.22 -13.77 -3.24
C LYS A 92 19.24 -14.42 -2.31
N ASN A 93 20.35 -13.74 -2.05
CA ASN A 93 21.41 -14.25 -1.20
C ASN A 93 21.06 -14.10 0.29
N GLY A 94 20.23 -13.13 0.67
CA GLY A 94 19.90 -12.85 2.07
C GLY A 94 20.97 -12.03 2.81
N HIS A 95 21.94 -11.48 2.09
CA HIS A 95 23.02 -10.67 2.66
C HIS A 95 23.38 -9.52 1.70
N ALA A 96 23.83 -8.41 2.27
CA ALA A 96 24.38 -7.29 1.51
C ALA A 96 25.62 -7.73 0.71
N ALA A 97 25.81 -7.18 -0.49
CA ALA A 97 27.03 -7.44 -1.24
C ALA A 97 28.24 -6.80 -0.51
N PRO A 98 29.46 -7.36 -0.61
CA PRO A 98 30.62 -6.84 0.11
C PRO A 98 30.94 -5.36 -0.14
N ALA A 99 30.57 -4.84 -1.32
CA ALA A 99 30.79 -3.46 -1.72
C ALA A 99 29.58 -2.53 -1.49
N SER A 100 28.52 -3.03 -0.86
CA SER A 100 27.29 -2.25 -0.65
C SER A 100 27.51 -1.10 0.31
N LYS A 101 27.00 0.07 -0.07
CA LYS A 101 27.06 1.28 0.76
C LYS A 101 25.92 1.28 1.76
N TRP A 102 26.27 1.39 3.03
CA TRP A 102 25.28 1.55 4.10
C TRP A 102 24.58 2.91 4.00
N SER A 103 23.26 2.90 4.18
CA SER A 103 22.45 4.11 4.25
C SER A 103 21.70 4.14 5.57
N THR A 104 21.67 5.30 6.21
CA THR A 104 20.95 5.51 7.47
C THR A 104 19.76 6.42 7.21
N PRO A 105 18.55 6.10 7.70
CA PRO A 105 17.41 7.01 7.60
C PRO A 105 17.64 8.28 8.42
N ALA A 106 16.86 9.32 8.13
CA ALA A 106 16.93 10.58 8.86
C ALA A 106 16.37 10.51 10.30
N ILE A 107 15.83 9.37 10.74
CA ILE A 107 15.22 9.17 12.06
C ILE A 107 15.84 7.95 12.74
N ASP A 108 16.06 8.04 14.04
CA ASP A 108 16.52 6.92 14.87
C ASP A 108 15.35 6.19 15.55
N ALA A 109 15.67 5.17 16.35
CA ALA A 109 14.66 4.37 17.04
C ALA A 109 13.84 5.18 18.06
N ALA A 110 14.43 6.19 18.71
CA ALA A 110 13.73 7.04 19.66
C ALA A 110 12.73 7.94 18.94
N GLY A 111 13.17 8.59 17.86
CA GLY A 111 12.31 9.42 17.03
C GLY A 111 11.14 8.65 16.41
N VAL A 112 11.33 7.38 16.03
CA VAL A 112 10.21 6.54 15.55
C VAL A 112 9.15 6.37 16.64
N LYS A 113 9.54 6.09 17.89
CA LYS A 113 8.60 5.91 19.01
C LYS A 113 7.81 7.18 19.29
N GLU A 114 8.45 8.34 19.20
CA GLU A 114 7.79 9.64 19.35
C GLU A 114 6.85 9.95 18.18
N PHE A 115 7.19 9.52 16.97
CA PHE A 115 6.41 9.77 15.77
C PHE A 115 5.14 8.93 15.67
N LEU A 116 5.18 7.66 16.08
CA LEU A 116 4.06 6.71 15.93
C LEU A 116 2.70 7.23 16.42
N PRO A 117 2.55 7.83 17.61
CA PRO A 117 1.26 8.35 18.07
C PRO A 117 0.77 9.58 17.29
N LEU A 118 1.65 10.32 16.62
CA LEU A 118 1.29 11.52 15.86
C LEU A 118 0.69 11.19 14.49
N GLY A 119 1.17 10.11 13.87
CA GLY A 119 0.75 9.68 12.55
C GLY A 119 1.12 10.65 11.41
N LYS A 120 0.68 10.33 10.19
CA LYS A 120 0.85 11.18 9.00
C LYS A 120 -0.44 11.93 8.70
N ARG A 121 -0.34 13.26 8.53
CA ARG A 121 -1.46 14.09 8.06
C ARG A 121 -1.43 14.19 6.54
N TYR A 122 -2.54 13.87 5.90
CA TYR A 122 -2.72 13.96 4.45
C TYR A 122 -3.46 15.22 4.00
N ASN A 123 -4.10 15.93 4.94
CA ASN A 123 -4.74 17.22 4.67
C ASN A 123 -3.72 18.22 4.13
N ARG A 124 -4.12 18.99 3.13
CA ARG A 124 -3.35 20.07 2.52
C ARG A 124 -4.23 21.28 2.38
N GLU A 125 -3.65 22.45 2.58
CA GLU A 125 -4.30 23.70 2.19
C GLU A 125 -4.32 23.77 0.67
N VAL A 126 -5.47 24.16 0.13
CA VAL A 126 -5.70 24.33 -1.31
C VAL A 126 -6.35 25.70 -1.52
N GLU A 127 -5.91 26.42 -2.55
CA GLU A 127 -6.43 27.76 -2.85
C GLU A 127 -7.82 27.70 -3.47
N ASN A 128 -8.11 26.63 -4.21
CA ASN A 128 -9.38 26.48 -4.91
C ASN A 128 -10.49 26.07 -3.93
N PRO A 129 -11.66 26.74 -3.96
CA PRO A 129 -12.80 26.31 -3.17
C PRO A 129 -13.31 24.94 -3.65
N PRO A 130 -14.02 24.18 -2.79
CA PRO A 130 -14.70 22.95 -3.19
C PRO A 130 -15.64 23.21 -4.38
N ARG A 131 -15.63 22.31 -5.36
CA ARG A 131 -16.49 22.41 -6.56
C ARG A 131 -17.92 21.93 -6.34
N PHE A 132 -18.17 21.20 -5.26
CA PHE A 132 -19.45 20.55 -4.96
C PHE A 132 -19.89 20.89 -3.55
N ASN A 133 -21.20 20.86 -3.31
CA ASN A 133 -21.87 21.02 -2.02
C ASN A 133 -22.62 19.73 -1.65
N LEU A 134 -22.96 19.60 -0.36
CA LEU A 134 -23.84 18.53 0.10
C LEU A 134 -25.19 18.58 -0.63
N GLY A 135 -25.68 17.44 -1.09
CA GLY A 135 -26.91 17.32 -1.87
C GLY A 135 -26.74 17.50 -3.39
N ASP A 136 -25.55 17.84 -3.88
CA ASP A 136 -25.31 17.90 -5.32
C ASP A 136 -25.40 16.49 -5.93
N HIS A 137 -26.15 16.36 -7.02
CA HIS A 137 -26.14 15.13 -7.82
C HIS A 137 -24.90 15.09 -8.71
N VAL A 138 -24.11 14.03 -8.56
CA VAL A 138 -22.85 13.85 -9.28
C VAL A 138 -22.83 12.53 -10.02
N GLN A 139 -22.02 12.46 -11.06
CA GLN A 139 -21.71 11.21 -11.76
C GLN A 139 -20.24 10.89 -11.58
N ALA A 140 -19.93 9.67 -11.13
CA ALA A 140 -18.57 9.18 -11.12
C ALA A 140 -18.04 9.05 -12.56
N LEU A 141 -16.76 9.35 -12.77
CA LEU A 141 -16.14 9.24 -14.09
C LEU A 141 -16.26 7.81 -14.66
N THR A 142 -16.52 7.69 -15.96
CA THR A 142 -16.63 6.39 -16.64
C THR A 142 -15.28 5.72 -16.84
N HIS A 143 -14.23 6.51 -17.04
CA HIS A 143 -12.86 6.04 -17.28
C HIS A 143 -11.86 6.81 -16.43
N MET A 144 -10.81 6.10 -16.01
CA MET A 144 -9.64 6.66 -15.34
C MET A 144 -8.39 6.18 -16.07
N HIS A 145 -7.28 6.89 -15.86
CA HIS A 145 -5.97 6.48 -16.35
C HIS A 145 -5.60 5.08 -15.84
N SER A 146 -4.74 4.37 -16.57
CA SER A 146 -4.28 3.02 -16.23
C SER A 146 -3.53 2.95 -14.90
N ASP A 147 -3.00 4.08 -14.41
CA ASP A 147 -2.20 4.18 -13.19
C ASP A 147 -3.03 4.06 -11.89
N HIS A 148 -2.37 4.23 -10.74
CA HIS A 148 -3.02 4.24 -9.43
C HIS A 148 -4.17 5.27 -9.36
N HIS A 149 -5.34 4.82 -8.94
CA HIS A 149 -6.47 5.69 -8.63
C HIS A 149 -7.36 5.06 -7.56
N ARG A 150 -8.26 5.85 -7.00
CA ARG A 150 -9.18 5.40 -5.94
C ARG A 150 -10.64 5.31 -6.38
N LEU A 151 -10.89 5.18 -7.70
CA LEU A 151 -12.22 4.96 -8.28
C LEU A 151 -12.46 3.46 -8.58
N PRO A 152 -13.20 2.72 -7.73
CA PRO A 152 -13.57 1.34 -7.99
C PRO A 152 -14.36 1.20 -9.29
N ARG A 153 -14.19 0.09 -10.00
CA ARG A 153 -14.88 -0.19 -11.27
C ARG A 153 -16.39 -0.19 -11.12
N TYR A 154 -16.92 -0.76 -10.04
CA TYR A 154 -18.35 -0.95 -9.84
C TYR A 154 -19.15 0.36 -9.64
N ILE A 155 -18.49 1.50 -9.44
CA ILE A 155 -19.16 2.81 -9.32
C ILE A 155 -18.94 3.72 -10.53
N ARG A 156 -18.15 3.32 -11.54
CA ARG A 156 -17.88 4.17 -12.71
C ARG A 156 -19.15 4.45 -13.50
N GLY A 157 -19.37 5.71 -13.87
CA GLY A 157 -20.55 6.15 -14.61
C GLY A 157 -21.85 6.14 -13.80
N HIS A 158 -21.85 5.70 -12.53
CA HIS A 158 -23.02 5.75 -11.67
C HIS A 158 -23.28 7.17 -11.15
N PHE A 159 -24.55 7.49 -10.96
CA PHE A 159 -25.01 8.72 -10.32
C PHE A 159 -25.11 8.53 -8.81
N GLY A 160 -24.83 9.59 -8.05
CA GLY A 160 -24.94 9.63 -6.61
C GLY A 160 -25.20 11.04 -6.11
N GLU A 161 -25.15 11.20 -4.79
CA GLU A 161 -25.33 12.46 -4.09
C GLU A 161 -24.11 12.68 -3.18
N ILE A 162 -23.62 13.92 -3.13
CA ILE A 162 -22.51 14.36 -2.27
C ILE A 162 -22.94 14.48 -0.81
#